data_AF-A0ABD5VU31-F1
#
_entry.id   AF-A0ABD5VU31-F1
#
_cell.length_a   1.000
_cell.length_b   1.000
_cell.length_c   1.000
_cell.angle_alpha   90.00
_cell.angle_beta   90.00
_cell.angle_gamma   90.00
#
_symmetry.space_group_name_H-M   'P 1'
#
loop_
_entity.id
_entity.type
_entity.pdbx_description
1 polymer ?
#
loop_
_entity_poly.entity_id
_entity_poly.type
_entity_poly.pdbx_seq_one_letter_code
_entity_poly.pdbx_strand_id
1 'polypeptide(L)' 'MTLETRSYQGQGITGTILTECPLLKHGEPCGHNFSKHESRWKHFLDEHTIDDVPALSGGDR' A
#
# COMPACT_ATOMS: atom_id res chain seq x y z
N MET A 1 6.14 4.54 2.22
CA MET A 1 5.75 3.22 1.71
C MET A 1 6.55 2.16 2.43
N THR A 2 5.91 1.41 3.33
CA THR A 2 6.56 0.37 4.12
C THR A 2 6.35 -0.98 3.40
N LEU A 3 7.44 -1.50 2.87
CA LEU A 3 7.47 -2.71 2.04
C LEU A 3 8.26 -3.79 2.80
N GLU A 4 7.61 -4.88 3.15
CA GLU A 4 8.30 -6.02 3.76
C GLU A 4 8.82 -6.96 2.68
N THR A 5 10.10 -7.30 2.80
CA THR A 5 10.76 -8.26 1.90
C THR A 5 10.70 -9.64 2.52
N ARG A 6 9.98 -10.58 1.89
CA ARG A 6 10.01 -11.99 2.29
C ARG A 6 11.05 -12.75 1.48
N SER A 7 11.92 -13.45 2.19
CA SER A 7 12.88 -14.40 1.63
C SER A 7 12.49 -15.81 2.03
N TYR A 8 12.34 -16.73 1.06
CA TYR A 8 12.20 -18.16 1.34
C TYR A 8 13.58 -18.81 1.28
N GLN A 9 13.90 -19.67 2.27
CA GLN A 9 15.22 -20.33 2.31
C GLN A 9 15.48 -21.10 1.02
N GLY A 10 16.60 -20.78 0.35
CA GLY A 10 17.03 -21.40 -0.91
C GLY A 10 16.60 -20.68 -2.20
N GLN A 11 15.76 -19.63 -2.12
CA GLN A 11 15.24 -18.91 -3.30
C GLN A 11 15.19 -17.39 -3.09
N GLY A 12 16.34 -16.76 -2.80
CA GLY A 12 16.49 -15.29 -2.80
C GLY A 12 15.37 -14.48 -2.12
N ILE A 13 15.15 -13.25 -2.61
CA ILE A 13 13.97 -12.45 -2.28
C ILE A 13 12.80 -12.95 -3.12
N THR A 14 11.72 -13.36 -2.47
CA THR A 14 10.60 -14.04 -3.14
C THR A 14 9.34 -13.17 -3.21
N GLY A 15 9.32 -12.01 -2.54
CA GLY A 15 8.26 -11.03 -2.74
C GLY A 15 8.36 -9.83 -1.83
N THR A 16 7.79 -8.73 -2.31
CA THR A 16 7.63 -7.48 -1.57
C THR A 16 6.16 -7.32 -1.22
N ILE A 17 5.84 -7.21 0.07
CA ILE A 17 4.47 -7.11 0.56
C ILE A 17 4.23 -5.72 1.10
N LEU A 18 3.12 -5.11 0.68
CA LEU A 18 2.63 -3.85 1.23
C LEU A 18 2.03 -4.10 2.61
N THR A 19 2.64 -3.52 3.64
CA THR A 19 2.21 -3.66 5.04
C THR A 19 1.51 -2.42 5.58
N GLU A 20 1.61 -1.29 4.90
CA GLU A 20 0.98 -0.03 5.30
C GLU A 20 0.26 0.58 4.10
N CYS A 21 -0.90 1.21 4.36
CA CYS A 21 -1.63 1.95 3.35
C CYS A 21 -0.79 3.14 2.87
N PRO A 22 -0.46 3.22 1.57
CA PRO A 22 0.41 4.26 1.04
C PRO A 22 -0.33 5.55 0.69
N LEU A 23 -1.66 5.57 0.85
CA LEU A 23 -2.52 6.67 0.44
C LEU A 23 -2.65 7.72 1.53
N LEU A 24 -3.04 8.92 1.09
CA LEU A 24 -3.50 9.95 2.00
C LEU A 24 -4.99 9.71 2.29
N LYS A 25 -5.48 10.29 3.38
CA LYS A 25 -6.90 10.39 3.69
C LYS A 25 -7.16 11.83 4.10
N HIS A 26 -7.87 12.58 3.27
CA HIS A 26 -8.08 14.03 3.48
C HIS A 26 -6.78 14.86 3.61
N GLY A 27 -5.74 14.49 2.85
CA GLY A 27 -4.46 15.21 2.84
C GLY A 27 -3.46 14.79 3.93
N GLU A 28 -3.84 13.91 4.85
CA GLU A 28 -2.96 13.34 5.88
C GLU A 28 -2.65 11.86 5.60
N PRO A 29 -1.51 11.31 6.07
CA PRO A 29 -1.22 9.88 5.92
C PRO A 29 -2.33 8.99 6.50
N CYS A 30 -2.78 7.98 5.74
CA CYS A 30 -3.83 7.07 6.20
C CYS A 30 -3.46 6.31 7.49
N GLY A 31 -2.20 5.91 7.63
CA GLY A 31 -1.68 5.24 8.83
C GLY A 31 -2.21 3.82 9.07
N HIS A 32 -3.03 3.29 8.15
CA HIS A 32 -3.56 1.93 8.27
C HIS A 32 -2.49 0.87 8.01
N ASN A 33 -2.35 -0.10 8.91
CA ASN A 33 -1.42 -1.22 8.77
C ASN A 33 -2.18 -2.49 8.37
N PHE A 34 -1.81 -3.07 7.24
CA PHE A 34 -2.43 -4.27 6.71
C PHE A 34 -2.02 -5.51 7.50
N SER A 35 -3.00 -6.28 7.95
CA SER A 35 -2.71 -7.62 8.45
C SER A 35 -2.44 -8.61 7.31
N LYS A 36 -1.73 -9.70 7.59
CA LYS A 36 -1.34 -10.71 6.60
C LYS A 36 -2.52 -11.29 5.80
N HIS A 37 -3.69 -11.37 6.41
CA HIS A 37 -4.90 -11.99 5.84
C HIS A 37 -5.97 -10.97 5.44
N GLU A 38 -5.65 -9.68 5.53
CA GLU A 38 -6.59 -8.62 5.19
C GLU A 38 -6.74 -8.44 3.69
N SER A 39 -7.99 -8.25 3.27
CA SER A 39 -8.31 -7.84 1.91
C SER A 39 -8.01 -6.35 1.71
N ARG A 40 -6.78 -6.03 1.31
CA ARG A 40 -6.32 -4.64 1.08
C ARG A 40 -7.25 -3.82 0.18
N TRP A 41 -7.79 -4.45 -0.87
CA TRP A 41 -8.72 -3.81 -1.80
C TRP A 41 -9.99 -3.30 -1.10
N LYS A 42 -10.44 -3.99 -0.04
CA LYS A 42 -11.61 -3.58 0.72
C LYS A 42 -11.33 -2.29 1.49
N HIS A 43 -10.18 -2.22 2.17
CA HIS A 43 -9.75 -0.97 2.82
C HIS A 43 -9.67 0.18 1.83
N PHE A 44 -9.11 -0.03 0.62
CA PHE A 44 -9.07 1.02 -0.40
C PHE A 44 -10.45 1.48 -0.87
N LEU A 45 -11.44 0.59 -0.96
CA LEU A 45 -12.79 0.99 -1.38
C LEU A 45 -13.61 1.65 -0.26
N ASP A 46 -13.41 1.18 0.98
CA ASP A 46 -14.22 1.63 2.12
C ASP A 46 -13.69 2.96 2.68
N GLU A 47 -12.36 3.15 2.69
CA GLU A 47 -11.71 4.25 3.42
C GLU A 47 -11.10 5.33 2.52
N HIS A 48 -11.01 5.09 1.20
CA HIS A 48 -10.41 6.04 0.26
C HIS A 48 -11.34 6.40 -0.90
N THR A 49 -11.26 7.66 -1.31
CA THR A 49 -11.88 8.16 -2.54
C THR A 49 -10.84 8.44 -3.62
N ILE A 50 -11.29 8.91 -4.79
CA ILE A 50 -10.37 9.30 -5.87
C ILE A 50 -9.44 10.47 -5.47
N ASP A 51 -9.86 11.30 -4.52
CA ASP A 51 -9.10 12.45 -4.03
C ASP A 51 -7.93 12.05 -3.11
N ASP A 52 -8.04 10.85 -2.52
CA ASP A 52 -7.06 10.25 -1.63
C ASP A 52 -5.92 9.56 -2.38
N VAL A 53 -6.10 9.33 -3.69
CA VAL A 53 -5.03 8.87 -4.57
C VAL A 53 -4.08 10.05 -4.74
N PRO A 54 -2.83 9.97 -4.24
CA PRO A 54 -1.85 11.00 -4.52
C PRO A 54 -1.79 11.11 -6.03
N ALA A 55 -2.12 12.29 -6.56
CA ALA A 55 -2.23 12.51 -7.99
C ALA A 55 -1.00 11.87 -8.64
N LEU A 56 -1.20 10.82 -9.43
CA LEU A 56 -0.17 10.29 -10.34
C LEU A 56 0.12 11.30 -11.47
N SER A 57 -0.10 12.60 -11.20
CA SER A 57 0.23 13.76 -12.03
C SER A 57 1.69 14.12 -11.78
N GLY A 58 2.55 13.22 -12.23
CA GLY A 58 4.00 13.42 -12.30
C GLY A 58 4.68 12.36 -13.16
N GLY A 59 3.91 11.52 -13.87
CA GLY A 59 4.45 10.72 -14.97
C GLY A 59 4.76 11.64 -16.14
N ASP A 60 5.93 12.29 -16.09
CA ASP A 60 6.64 12.84 -17.24
C ASP A 60 6.58 11.78 -18.36
N ARG A 61 5.89 12.13 -19.45
CA ARG A 61 5.95 11.41 -20.72
C ARG A 61 7.10 11.95 -21.54
#